data_AF-A0A250E734-F1
#
_entry.id   AF-A0A250E734-F1
#
_cell.length_a   1.000
_cell.length_b   1.000
_cell.length_c   1.000
_cell.angle_alpha   90.00
_cell.angle_beta   90.00
_cell.angle_gamma   90.00
#
_symmetry.space_group_name_H-M   'P 1'
#
loop_
_entity.id
_entity.type
_entity.pdbx_description
1 polymer ?
#
loop_
_entity_poly.entity_id
_entity_poly.type
_entity_poly.pdbx_seq_one_letter_code
_entity_poly.pdbx_strand_id
1 'polypeptide(L)'
;MKKIILLVSLSLIGYKTTAQDCEKEAQIQIINKIKNYDPTDLVPYSKDGEKWAFVDAKTKKQVTDFVLDYAEMFNPHFRTYLKDCEVNIKSDYSFKSEKIQIFQMEADEDTPPKSKATKENLGFDVNIKGKMTAYSKSYKRGDWDNQNISSPIKHNNSYYAILHKKEEDVLINQEGLEQEGFRFKKLISTPYKNNGEEVLYVEDFQNQKGFITLSGRKILYGELISYPFSFYDVLGFSVQNNQDTYVSDITLSGVLDLTTQTWIIKTQKKYKIYRMIISTTEKIDEKDFKNRDKAKIYFLALKGKKHFVLDMKGKPILPKK
;
A
#
# COMPACT_ATOMS: atom_id res chain seq x y z
N MET A 1 -13.36 -37.55 63.66
CA MET A 1 -13.62 -36.43 62.72
C MET A 1 -12.32 -36.21 61.94
N LYS A 2 -12.19 -36.71 60.70
CA LYS A 2 -12.46 -35.98 59.44
C LYS A 2 -11.75 -34.61 59.43
N LYS A 3 -10.62 -34.49 58.73
CA LYS A 3 -10.43 -33.74 57.44
C LYS A 3 -9.41 -32.62 57.71
N ILE A 4 -8.49 -32.16 56.85
CA ILE A 4 -8.00 -32.47 55.49
C ILE A 4 -6.59 -31.83 55.51
N ILE A 5 -5.53 -32.57 55.17
CA ILE A 5 -4.27 -31.93 54.75
C ILE A 5 -4.49 -31.57 53.28
N LEU A 6 -4.78 -30.29 53.02
CA LEU A 6 -4.85 -29.75 51.67
C LEU A 6 -3.41 -29.47 51.23
N LEU A 7 -2.75 -30.47 50.65
CA LEU A 7 -1.55 -30.26 49.86
C LEU A 7 -1.97 -29.61 48.54
N VAL A 8 -1.98 -28.28 48.54
CA VAL A 8 -2.08 -27.46 47.32
C VAL A 8 -0.80 -27.68 46.52
N SER A 9 -0.78 -28.72 45.71
CA SER A 9 0.12 -28.81 44.56
C SER A 9 -0.62 -28.24 43.35
N LEU A 10 -0.75 -26.91 43.32
CA LEU A 10 -0.90 -26.22 42.04
C LEU A 10 0.50 -26.09 41.46
N SER A 11 0.94 -27.18 40.82
CA SER A 11 1.89 -27.09 39.72
C SER A 11 1.25 -26.25 38.63
N LEU A 12 1.40 -24.93 38.74
CA LEU A 12 1.35 -24.00 37.61
C LEU A 12 2.52 -24.35 36.70
N ILE A 13 2.36 -25.45 35.95
CA ILE A 13 3.14 -25.69 34.75
C ILE A 13 2.63 -24.64 33.77
N GLY A 14 3.23 -23.45 33.82
CA GLY A 14 3.24 -22.58 32.66
C GLY A 14 3.84 -23.41 31.54
N TYR A 15 3.01 -23.87 30.61
CA TYR A 15 3.48 -24.58 29.43
C TYR A 15 4.42 -23.63 28.70
N LYS A 16 5.72 -23.81 28.89
CA LYS A 16 6.74 -23.16 28.08
C LYS A 16 6.61 -23.78 26.69
N THR A 17 5.81 -23.16 25.82
CA THR A 17 5.71 -23.53 24.40
C THR A 17 7.12 -23.66 23.86
N THR A 18 7.44 -24.75 23.17
CA THR A 18 8.74 -24.97 22.51
C THR A 18 8.63 -24.66 21.01
N ALA A 19 9.76 -24.54 20.30
CA ALA A 19 9.72 -24.42 18.83
C ALA A 19 9.06 -25.66 18.17
N GLN A 20 9.22 -26.84 18.78
CA GLN A 20 8.54 -28.06 18.33
C GLN A 20 7.02 -28.01 18.54
N ASP A 21 6.56 -27.34 19.60
CA ASP A 21 5.13 -27.09 19.81
C ASP A 21 4.58 -26.10 18.77
N CYS A 22 5.36 -25.09 18.39
CA CYS A 22 5.04 -24.16 17.31
C CYS A 22 4.83 -24.89 15.97
N GLU A 23 5.74 -25.80 15.62
CA GLU A 23 5.65 -26.53 14.35
C GLU A 23 4.42 -27.44 14.30
N LYS A 24 4.17 -28.18 15.39
CA LYS A 24 3.03 -29.08 15.50
C LYS A 24 1.70 -28.33 15.41
N GLU A 25 1.60 -27.19 16.10
CA GLU A 25 0.40 -26.36 16.08
C GLU A 25 0.16 -25.77 14.67
N ALA A 26 1.20 -25.21 14.04
CA ALA A 26 1.12 -24.68 12.68
C ALA A 26 0.73 -25.78 11.67
N GLN A 27 1.28 -26.98 11.81
CA GLN A 27 0.96 -28.13 10.98
C GLN A 27 -0.54 -28.48 11.04
N ILE A 28 -1.11 -28.54 12.26
CA ILE A 28 -2.50 -28.94 12.50
C ILE A 28 -3.48 -27.82 12.11
N GLN A 29 -3.23 -26.59 12.59
CA GLN A 29 -4.18 -25.49 12.45
C GLN A 29 -4.16 -24.86 11.05
N ILE A 30 -3.01 -24.88 10.37
CA ILE A 30 -2.80 -24.17 9.11
C ILE A 30 -2.45 -25.15 7.99
N ILE A 31 -1.27 -25.76 8.02
CA ILE A 31 -0.71 -26.48 6.85
C ILE A 31 -1.61 -27.60 6.37
N ASN A 32 -2.09 -28.47 7.26
CA ASN A 32 -2.96 -29.58 6.88
C ASN A 32 -4.28 -29.14 6.25
N LYS A 33 -4.75 -27.93 6.56
CA LYS A 33 -5.98 -27.37 6.02
C LYS A 33 -5.77 -26.73 4.64
N ILE A 34 -4.61 -26.11 4.41
CA ILE A 34 -4.34 -25.33 3.19
C ILE A 34 -3.57 -26.09 2.10
N LYS A 35 -2.84 -27.17 2.42
CA LYS A 35 -1.90 -27.85 1.50
C LYS A 35 -2.47 -28.40 0.19
N ASN A 36 -3.80 -28.52 0.08
CA ASN A 36 -4.49 -29.03 -1.10
C ASN A 36 -5.15 -27.92 -1.94
N TYR A 37 -4.89 -26.66 -1.61
CA TYR A 37 -5.41 -25.50 -2.34
C TYR A 37 -4.27 -24.85 -3.14
N ASP A 38 -4.63 -23.94 -4.04
CA ASP A 38 -3.66 -23.06 -4.68
C ASP A 38 -3.31 -21.93 -3.69
N PRO A 39 -2.03 -21.70 -3.35
CA PRO A 39 -1.62 -20.64 -2.42
C PRO A 39 -2.20 -19.27 -2.77
N THR A 40 -2.37 -18.99 -4.07
CA THR A 40 -2.84 -17.69 -4.57
C THR A 40 -4.35 -17.54 -4.55
N ASP A 41 -5.09 -18.62 -4.31
CA ASP A 41 -6.55 -18.60 -4.13
C ASP A 41 -6.97 -18.52 -2.66
N LEU A 42 -6.03 -18.60 -1.71
CA LEU A 42 -6.33 -18.51 -0.28
C LEU A 42 -6.46 -17.05 0.15
N VAL A 43 -7.70 -16.56 0.28
CA VAL A 43 -8.00 -15.16 0.64
C VAL A 43 -8.48 -15.03 2.08
N PRO A 44 -8.14 -13.92 2.78
CA PRO A 44 -8.52 -13.72 4.18
C PRO A 44 -10.01 -13.34 4.34
N TYR A 45 -10.62 -13.86 5.40
CA TYR A 45 -11.99 -13.55 5.83
C TYR A 45 -12.06 -13.41 7.35
N SER A 46 -12.79 -12.42 7.86
CA SER A 46 -13.07 -12.25 9.28
C SER A 46 -14.53 -11.87 9.54
N LYS A 47 -15.04 -12.27 10.71
CA LYS A 47 -16.40 -11.95 11.17
C LYS A 47 -16.50 -10.57 11.83
N ASP A 48 -15.39 -10.09 12.38
CA ASP A 48 -15.29 -8.92 13.26
C ASP A 48 -13.98 -8.12 13.11
N GLY A 49 -12.98 -8.68 12.43
CA GLY A 49 -11.65 -8.09 12.25
C GLY A 49 -10.61 -8.56 13.26
N GLU A 50 -10.98 -9.35 14.28
CA GLU A 50 -10.08 -9.77 15.37
C GLU A 50 -9.25 -10.99 14.99
N LYS A 51 -9.89 -11.99 14.38
CA LYS A 51 -9.23 -13.20 13.86
C LYS A 51 -9.68 -13.47 12.43
N TRP A 52 -8.78 -14.06 11.66
CA TRP A 52 -8.97 -14.30 10.24
C TRP A 52 -8.89 -15.79 9.94
N ALA A 53 -9.63 -16.19 8.91
CA ALA A 53 -9.61 -17.52 8.32
C ALA A 53 -9.31 -17.38 6.83
N PHE A 54 -8.77 -18.44 6.23
CA PHE A 54 -8.71 -18.53 4.77
C PHE A 54 -10.03 -19.02 4.18
N VAL A 55 -10.33 -18.47 3.01
CA VAL A 55 -11.39 -18.91 2.12
C VAL A 55 -10.75 -19.18 0.77
N ASP A 56 -11.13 -20.28 0.13
CA ASP A 56 -10.73 -20.53 -1.25
C ASP A 56 -11.54 -19.63 -2.19
N ALA A 57 -10.84 -18.77 -2.95
CA ALA A 57 -11.42 -17.77 -3.83
C ALA A 57 -12.32 -18.39 -4.92
N LYS A 58 -11.97 -19.59 -5.40
CA LYS A 58 -12.70 -20.28 -6.46
C LYS A 58 -14.01 -20.89 -5.96
N THR A 59 -13.95 -21.74 -4.93
CA THR A 59 -15.11 -22.48 -4.42
C THR A 59 -15.93 -21.68 -3.42
N LYS A 60 -15.32 -20.65 -2.80
CA LYS A 60 -15.85 -19.90 -1.66
C LYS A 60 -16.03 -20.76 -0.42
N LYS A 61 -15.23 -21.81 -0.27
CA LYS A 61 -15.22 -22.66 0.94
C LYS A 61 -14.29 -22.07 1.98
N GLN A 62 -14.73 -21.98 3.24
CA GLN A 62 -13.82 -21.68 4.35
C GLN A 62 -12.84 -22.84 4.54
N VAL A 63 -11.54 -22.53 4.51
CA VAL A 63 -10.45 -23.51 4.52
C VAL A 63 -9.90 -23.72 5.93
N THR A 64 -9.69 -22.64 6.67
CA THR A 64 -9.17 -22.70 8.06
C THR A 64 -10.23 -22.28 9.07
N ASP A 65 -9.95 -22.51 10.35
CA ASP A 65 -10.67 -21.83 11.42
C ASP A 65 -10.15 -20.38 11.53
N PHE A 66 -10.76 -19.57 12.39
CA PHE A 66 -10.34 -18.19 12.66
C PHE A 66 -9.10 -18.18 13.58
N VAL A 67 -7.95 -18.51 13.00
CA VAL A 67 -6.67 -18.71 13.73
C VAL A 67 -5.59 -17.70 13.35
N LEU A 68 -5.80 -16.94 12.28
CA LEU A 68 -4.83 -15.97 11.77
C LEU A 68 -5.03 -14.60 12.44
N ASP A 69 -3.93 -13.93 12.77
CA ASP A 69 -3.96 -12.61 13.42
C ASP A 69 -4.17 -11.46 12.43
N TYR A 70 -3.77 -11.65 11.17
CA TYR A 70 -3.78 -10.61 10.16
C TYR A 70 -4.36 -11.11 8.83
N ALA A 71 -4.86 -10.17 8.05
CA ALA A 71 -5.32 -10.40 6.68
C ALA A 71 -4.14 -10.44 5.70
N GLU A 72 -3.31 -11.47 5.82
CA GLU A 72 -2.13 -11.69 4.99
C GLU A 72 -2.37 -12.81 3.95
N MET A 73 -1.59 -12.80 2.88
CA MET A 73 -1.66 -13.75 1.76
C MET A 73 -0.26 -14.22 1.38
N PHE A 74 -0.17 -15.24 0.51
CA PHE A 74 1.12 -15.65 -0.07
C PHE A 74 1.67 -14.53 -0.95
N ASN A 75 2.82 -13.96 -0.57
CA ASN A 75 3.50 -12.92 -1.33
C ASN A 75 5.02 -12.86 -1.06
N PRO A 76 5.83 -13.72 -1.71
CA PRO A 76 5.47 -15.04 -2.24
C PRO A 76 5.38 -16.11 -1.14
N HIS A 77 5.74 -15.76 0.08
CA HIS A 77 5.62 -16.59 1.27
C HIS A 77 4.51 -16.05 2.14
N PHE A 78 3.89 -16.91 2.93
CA PHE A 78 2.88 -16.52 3.89
C PHE A 78 3.49 -16.53 5.28
N ARG A 79 3.52 -15.35 5.91
CA ARG A 79 3.99 -15.15 7.28
C ARG A 79 2.79 -14.91 8.18
N THR A 80 2.69 -15.66 9.28
CA THR A 80 1.64 -15.47 10.28
C THR A 80 2.19 -15.71 11.66
N TYR A 81 1.44 -15.25 12.65
CA TYR A 81 1.70 -15.53 14.06
C TYR A 81 0.65 -16.51 14.57
N LEU A 82 1.09 -17.40 15.46
CA LEU A 82 0.24 -18.37 16.14
C LEU A 82 0.71 -18.45 17.58
N LYS A 83 0.01 -17.74 18.49
CA LYS A 83 0.47 -17.52 19.87
C LYS A 83 1.83 -16.80 19.84
N ASP A 84 2.86 -17.34 20.51
CA ASP A 84 4.23 -16.78 20.55
C ASP A 84 5.13 -17.27 19.40
N CYS A 85 4.53 -17.88 18.38
CA CYS A 85 5.24 -18.48 17.26
C CYS A 85 5.06 -17.66 16.00
N GLU A 86 6.17 -17.33 15.35
CA GLU A 86 6.16 -16.88 13.97
C GLU A 86 6.23 -18.10 13.06
N VAL A 87 5.37 -18.15 12.04
CA VAL A 87 5.31 -19.23 11.06
C VAL A 87 5.51 -18.65 9.67
N ASN A 88 6.54 -19.13 8.97
CA ASN A 88 6.86 -18.75 7.60
C ASN A 88 6.62 -19.93 6.67
N ILE A 89 5.67 -19.80 5.75
CA ILE A 89 5.17 -20.86 4.86
C ILE A 89 5.51 -20.49 3.42
N LYS A 90 6.25 -21.36 2.72
CA LYS A 90 6.53 -21.20 1.29
C LYS A 90 5.35 -21.65 0.44
N SER A 91 5.35 -21.27 -0.83
CA SER A 91 4.28 -21.62 -1.78
C SER A 91 4.14 -23.14 -2.05
N ASP A 92 5.17 -23.94 -1.74
CA ASP A 92 5.12 -25.42 -1.76
C ASP A 92 4.63 -26.03 -0.44
N TYR A 93 4.17 -25.19 0.49
CA TYR A 93 3.74 -25.52 1.85
C TYR A 93 4.82 -26.08 2.78
N SER A 94 6.09 -26.07 2.36
CA SER A 94 7.18 -26.20 3.31
C SER A 94 7.18 -24.98 4.23
N PHE A 95 7.41 -25.21 5.53
CA PHE A 95 7.34 -24.13 6.51
C PHE A 95 8.41 -24.30 7.58
N LYS A 96 8.67 -23.19 8.26
CA LYS A 96 9.44 -23.15 9.51
C LYS A 96 8.64 -22.35 10.52
N SER A 97 8.77 -22.70 11.78
CA SER A 97 8.25 -21.87 12.86
C SER A 97 9.29 -21.65 13.94
N GLU A 98 9.35 -20.42 14.42
CA GLU A 98 10.30 -19.99 15.42
C GLU A 98 9.56 -19.19 16.50
N LYS A 99 10.13 -19.12 17.70
CA LYS A 99 9.61 -18.19 18.70
C LYS A 99 9.94 -16.77 18.28
N ILE A 100 9.01 -15.85 18.52
CA ILE A 100 9.20 -14.43 18.22
C ILE A 100 10.45 -13.93 18.97
N GLN A 101 11.47 -13.54 18.21
CA GLN A 101 12.60 -12.74 18.68
C GLN A 101 12.47 -11.36 18.05
N ILE A 102 12.51 -10.32 18.88
CA ILE A 102 12.42 -8.93 18.41
C ILE A 102 13.75 -8.60 17.72
N PHE A 103 13.75 -8.50 16.40
CA PHE A 103 14.87 -7.95 15.64
C PHE A 103 14.69 -6.44 15.46
N GLN A 104 15.73 -5.67 15.82
CA GLN A 104 15.86 -4.27 15.43
C GLN A 104 16.21 -4.22 13.94
N MET A 105 15.41 -3.47 13.16
CA MET A 105 15.80 -3.09 11.81
C MET A 105 16.82 -1.96 11.89
N GLU A 106 18.02 -2.20 11.36
CA GLU A 106 18.97 -1.12 11.05
C GLU A 106 18.55 -0.47 9.73
N ALA A 107 18.54 0.87 9.74
CA ALA A 107 18.27 1.68 8.57
C ALA A 107 19.54 1.77 7.72
N ASP A 108 19.40 1.43 6.44
CA ASP A 108 20.46 1.58 5.44
C ASP A 108 20.49 3.06 5.00
N GLU A 109 21.49 3.81 5.47
CA GLU A 109 21.80 5.16 5.00
C GLU A 109 22.84 5.07 3.88
N ASP A 110 22.39 5.20 2.64
CA ASP A 110 23.29 5.74 1.61
C ASP A 110 22.50 6.55 0.58
N THR A 111 22.69 7.87 0.56
CA THR A 111 22.21 8.71 -0.55
C THR A 111 23.21 9.83 -0.83
N PRO A 112 23.93 9.78 -1.97
CA PRO A 112 24.76 10.89 -2.43
C PRO A 112 23.91 12.12 -2.76
N PRO A 113 24.50 13.34 -2.75
CA PRO A 113 23.70 14.57 -2.73
C PRO A 113 22.89 14.75 -4.02
N LYS A 114 21.61 15.03 -3.81
CA LYS A 114 20.68 15.62 -4.78
C LYS A 114 21.25 16.97 -5.28
N SER A 115 20.75 17.45 -6.44
CA SER A 115 21.14 18.71 -7.10
C SER A 115 21.40 19.86 -6.13
N LYS A 116 22.36 20.74 -6.42
CA LYS A 116 22.77 21.82 -5.50
C LYS A 116 22.07 23.16 -5.84
N ALA A 117 21.70 23.91 -4.82
CA ALA A 117 21.22 25.29 -4.93
C ALA A 117 22.38 26.25 -5.25
N THR A 118 22.83 26.29 -6.51
CA THR A 118 24.01 27.07 -6.93
C THR A 118 23.72 28.16 -7.96
N LYS A 119 22.53 28.16 -8.57
CA LYS A 119 22.16 29.14 -9.61
C LYS A 119 21.75 30.47 -8.95
N GLU A 120 22.31 31.59 -9.40
CA GLU A 120 21.93 32.93 -8.89
C GLU A 120 20.56 33.37 -9.43
N ASN A 121 20.34 33.16 -10.72
CA ASN A 121 19.07 33.48 -11.37
C ASN A 121 17.97 32.48 -10.97
N LEU A 122 16.71 32.82 -11.27
CA LEU A 122 15.58 31.92 -11.11
C LEU A 122 15.70 30.68 -12.01
N GLY A 123 14.95 29.64 -11.67
CA GLY A 123 14.86 28.42 -12.44
C GLY A 123 15.90 27.35 -12.10
N PHE A 124 16.19 26.49 -13.07
CA PHE A 124 17.03 25.30 -12.89
C PHE A 124 17.69 24.87 -14.20
N ASP A 125 18.81 24.16 -14.07
CA ASP A 125 19.58 23.63 -15.18
C ASP A 125 19.46 22.10 -15.25
N VAL A 126 19.40 21.57 -16.46
CA VAL A 126 19.37 20.12 -16.72
C VAL A 126 20.55 19.71 -17.60
N ASN A 127 21.08 18.52 -17.35
CA ASN A 127 22.08 17.94 -18.25
C ASN A 127 21.43 17.22 -19.45
N ILE A 128 22.27 16.72 -20.36
CA ILE A 128 21.84 15.95 -21.54
C ILE A 128 21.01 14.70 -21.23
N LYS A 129 21.09 14.18 -20.00
CA LYS A 129 20.30 13.04 -19.51
C LYS A 129 18.99 13.47 -18.84
N GLY A 130 18.66 14.77 -18.87
CA GLY A 130 17.46 15.34 -18.26
C GLY A 130 17.51 15.43 -16.72
N LYS A 131 18.68 15.23 -16.10
CA LYS A 131 18.82 15.35 -14.64
C LYS A 131 19.13 16.80 -14.26
N MET A 132 18.52 17.28 -13.18
CA MET A 132 18.80 18.60 -12.63
C MET A 132 20.25 18.67 -12.12
N THR A 133 21.01 19.67 -12.57
CA THR A 133 22.39 19.90 -12.15
C THR A 133 22.52 21.06 -11.18
N ALA A 134 21.65 22.07 -11.31
CA ALA A 134 21.59 23.22 -10.43
C ALA A 134 20.16 23.78 -10.38
N TYR A 135 19.81 24.47 -9.30
CA TYR A 135 18.59 25.28 -9.20
C TYR A 135 18.86 26.56 -8.43
N SER A 136 17.91 27.51 -8.50
CA SER A 136 18.04 28.83 -7.90
C SER A 136 18.29 28.77 -6.39
N LYS A 137 19.28 29.53 -5.91
CA LYS A 137 19.54 29.74 -4.48
C LYS A 137 18.31 30.27 -3.75
N SER A 138 17.45 31.04 -4.43
CA SER A 138 16.21 31.59 -3.88
C SER A 138 15.19 30.52 -3.45
N TYR A 139 15.31 29.29 -3.97
CA TYR A 139 14.43 28.17 -3.62
C TYR A 139 14.91 27.41 -2.38
N LYS A 140 16.10 27.73 -1.85
CA LYS A 140 16.66 27.10 -0.64
C LYS A 140 15.94 27.61 0.61
N ARG A 141 15.43 26.69 1.45
CA ARG A 141 14.72 27.01 2.71
C ARG A 141 15.16 26.20 3.94
N GLY A 142 16.24 25.43 3.83
CA GLY A 142 16.78 24.61 4.91
C GLY A 142 17.81 23.61 4.39
N ASP A 143 18.28 22.70 5.24
CA ASP A 143 19.29 21.70 4.88
C ASP A 143 18.74 20.56 3.98
N TRP A 144 17.41 20.42 3.90
CA TRP A 144 16.69 19.47 3.06
C TRP A 144 16.08 20.14 1.82
N ASP A 145 16.83 21.06 1.22
CA ASP A 145 16.39 21.98 0.15
C ASP A 145 15.93 21.29 -1.14
N ASN A 146 16.37 20.06 -1.40
CA ASN A 146 15.88 19.22 -2.49
C ASN A 146 14.39 18.82 -2.39
N GLN A 147 13.71 19.12 -1.29
CA GLN A 147 12.27 18.97 -1.17
C GLN A 147 11.50 20.20 -1.66
N ASN A 148 12.17 21.34 -1.87
CA ASN A 148 11.52 22.58 -2.31
C ASN A 148 11.30 22.63 -3.82
N ILE A 149 11.97 21.77 -4.59
CA ILE A 149 11.80 21.67 -6.03
C ILE A 149 11.82 20.20 -6.45
N SER A 150 10.88 19.79 -7.30
CA SER A 150 10.84 18.42 -7.81
C SER A 150 11.98 18.11 -8.77
N SER A 151 12.16 16.82 -9.09
CA SER A 151 12.95 16.44 -10.26
C SER A 151 12.34 17.04 -11.55
N PRO A 152 13.16 17.30 -12.59
CA PRO A 152 12.67 17.83 -13.86
C PRO A 152 11.67 16.89 -14.53
N ILE A 153 10.64 17.49 -15.12
CA ILE A 153 9.55 16.83 -15.83
C ILE A 153 9.67 17.25 -17.29
N LYS A 154 9.86 16.30 -18.21
CA LYS A 154 10.07 16.60 -19.63
C LYS A 154 8.73 16.65 -20.38
N HIS A 155 8.51 17.71 -21.16
CA HIS A 155 7.34 17.85 -22.03
C HIS A 155 7.66 18.71 -23.25
N ASN A 156 7.31 18.24 -24.45
CA ASN A 156 7.53 18.94 -25.72
C ASN A 156 8.95 19.56 -25.87
N ASN A 157 9.99 18.77 -25.55
CA ASN A 157 11.41 19.16 -25.54
C ASN A 157 11.83 20.21 -24.50
N SER A 158 10.92 20.70 -23.68
CA SER A 158 11.21 21.56 -22.53
C SER A 158 11.21 20.76 -21.22
N TYR A 159 11.87 21.32 -20.21
CA TYR A 159 11.81 20.80 -18.84
C TYR A 159 11.07 21.76 -17.93
N TYR A 160 10.27 21.18 -17.06
CA TYR A 160 9.54 21.88 -16.01
C TYR A 160 9.91 21.29 -14.64
N ALA A 161 9.64 22.01 -13.58
CA ALA A 161 9.75 21.48 -12.22
C ALA A 161 8.63 22.06 -11.36
N ILE A 162 8.22 21.30 -10.35
CA ILE A 162 7.29 21.79 -9.34
C ILE A 162 8.11 22.50 -8.27
N LEU A 163 7.84 23.76 -8.04
CA LEU A 163 8.40 24.55 -6.95
C LEU A 163 7.41 24.56 -5.79
N HIS A 164 7.81 23.99 -4.67
CA HIS A 164 7.04 23.95 -3.45
C HIS A 164 7.24 25.25 -2.67
N LYS A 165 6.20 26.09 -2.64
CA LYS A 165 6.16 27.32 -1.84
C LYS A 165 5.47 27.04 -0.50
N LYS A 166 5.54 28.01 0.41
CA LYS A 166 5.01 27.83 1.77
C LYS A 166 3.51 27.52 1.78
N GLU A 167 2.75 28.16 0.88
CA GLU A 167 1.28 28.10 0.85
C GLU A 167 0.73 27.47 -0.44
N GLU A 168 1.59 27.16 -1.41
CA GLU A 168 1.19 26.71 -2.74
C GLU A 168 2.34 25.98 -3.44
N ASP A 169 2.01 25.17 -4.43
CA ASP A 169 2.94 24.60 -5.38
C ASP A 169 2.69 25.20 -6.76
N VAL A 170 3.77 25.53 -7.47
CA VAL A 170 3.70 26.06 -8.83
C VAL A 170 4.56 25.26 -9.80
N LEU A 171 4.14 25.15 -11.05
CA LEU A 171 5.00 24.63 -12.11
C LEU A 171 5.85 25.76 -12.69
N ILE A 172 7.17 25.57 -12.78
CA ILE A 172 8.11 26.52 -13.38
C ILE A 172 8.86 25.89 -14.56
N ASN A 173 9.26 26.70 -15.54
CA ASN A 173 10.20 26.27 -16.58
C ASN A 173 11.67 26.44 -16.11
N GLN A 174 12.62 26.16 -17.00
CA GLN A 174 14.06 26.24 -16.70
C GLN A 174 14.55 27.66 -16.36
N GLU A 175 13.87 28.69 -16.85
CA GLU A 175 14.14 30.10 -16.53
C GLU A 175 13.45 30.55 -15.22
N GLY A 176 12.64 29.69 -14.61
CA GLY A 176 11.92 29.97 -13.37
C GLY A 176 10.60 30.73 -13.57
N LEU A 177 10.11 30.82 -14.81
CA LEU A 177 8.80 31.40 -15.11
C LEU A 177 7.70 30.43 -14.69
N GLU A 178 6.74 30.92 -13.92
CA GLU A 178 5.56 30.16 -13.50
C GLU A 178 4.62 29.91 -14.68
N GLN A 179 4.11 28.70 -14.78
CA GLN A 179 3.20 28.29 -15.85
C GLN A 179 1.76 28.57 -15.45
N GLU A 180 1.05 29.33 -16.28
CA GLU A 180 -0.35 29.67 -16.05
C GLU A 180 -1.21 28.40 -15.93
N GLY A 181 -2.16 28.39 -15.00
CA GLY A 181 -3.01 27.23 -14.71
C GLY A 181 -2.36 26.15 -13.83
N PHE A 182 -1.08 26.28 -13.46
CA PHE A 182 -0.37 25.35 -12.59
C PHE A 182 0.01 25.98 -11.24
N ARG A 183 -1.00 26.48 -10.53
CA ARG A 183 -0.88 26.98 -9.16
C ARG A 183 -1.91 26.25 -8.29
N PHE A 184 -1.45 25.47 -7.33
CA PHE A 184 -2.28 24.60 -6.52
C PHE A 184 -1.87 24.67 -5.05
N LYS A 185 -2.75 24.27 -4.14
CA LYS A 185 -2.38 24.06 -2.74
C LYS A 185 -1.39 22.91 -2.61
N LYS A 186 -1.54 21.88 -3.46
CA LYS A 186 -0.59 20.77 -3.59
C LYS A 186 -0.47 20.33 -5.05
N LEU A 187 0.75 20.13 -5.52
CA LEU A 187 1.08 19.63 -6.86
C LEU A 187 2.20 18.59 -6.73
N ILE A 188 1.98 17.39 -7.28
CA ILE A 188 2.92 16.29 -7.11
C ILE A 188 3.13 15.58 -8.44
N SER A 189 4.40 15.35 -8.80
CA SER A 189 4.75 14.52 -9.95
C SER A 189 4.38 13.07 -9.67
N THR A 190 3.74 12.43 -10.65
CA THR A 190 3.49 10.98 -10.61
C THR A 190 4.39 10.27 -11.63
N PRO A 191 4.62 8.96 -11.50
CA PRO A 191 5.30 8.18 -12.54
C PRO A 191 4.39 7.82 -13.72
N TYR A 192 3.13 8.27 -13.72
CA TYR A 192 2.11 7.84 -14.67
C TYR A 192 1.93 8.85 -15.81
N LYS A 193 1.46 8.31 -16.94
CA LYS A 193 1.18 9.08 -18.15
C LYS A 193 -0.24 8.86 -18.61
N ASN A 194 -0.82 9.86 -19.25
CA ASN A 194 -2.09 9.76 -19.94
C ASN A 194 -1.91 10.23 -21.39
N ASN A 195 -2.16 9.36 -22.37
CA ASN A 195 -1.92 9.63 -23.79
C ASN A 195 -0.49 10.12 -24.08
N GLY A 196 0.51 9.53 -23.41
CA GLY A 196 1.93 9.88 -23.55
C GLY A 196 2.38 11.12 -22.78
N GLU A 197 1.45 11.84 -22.15
CA GLU A 197 1.72 13.05 -21.39
C GLU A 197 1.86 12.77 -19.90
N GLU A 198 2.77 13.46 -19.22
CA GLU A 198 2.95 13.36 -17.77
C GLU A 198 1.70 13.79 -17.02
N VAL A 199 1.36 13.05 -15.97
CA VAL A 199 0.21 13.32 -15.12
C VAL A 199 0.70 13.77 -13.75
N LEU A 200 0.15 14.88 -13.26
CA LEU A 200 0.42 15.42 -11.94
C LEU A 200 -0.82 15.25 -11.07
N TYR A 201 -0.63 14.90 -9.80
CA TYR A 201 -1.70 15.01 -8.81
C TYR A 201 -1.84 16.46 -8.36
N VAL A 202 -3.09 16.90 -8.14
CA VAL A 202 -3.41 18.24 -7.68
C VAL A 202 -4.38 18.23 -6.50
N GLU A 203 -4.21 19.21 -5.62
CA GLU A 203 -5.21 19.68 -4.65
C GLU A 203 -5.31 21.20 -4.78
N ASP A 204 -6.51 21.73 -5.05
CA ASP A 204 -6.73 23.18 -5.12
C ASP A 204 -7.02 23.81 -3.75
N PHE A 205 -7.15 25.14 -3.74
CA PHE A 205 -7.44 25.91 -2.54
C PHE A 205 -8.86 25.69 -2.00
N GLN A 206 -9.73 25.05 -2.77
CA GLN A 206 -11.07 24.60 -2.39
C GLN A 206 -11.07 23.12 -1.95
N ASN A 207 -9.90 22.50 -1.83
CA ASN A 207 -9.68 21.09 -1.48
C ASN A 207 -10.26 20.09 -2.51
N GLN A 208 -10.53 20.53 -3.74
CA GLN A 208 -10.80 19.60 -4.83
C GLN A 208 -9.49 18.94 -5.26
N LYS A 209 -9.55 17.63 -5.42
CA LYS A 209 -8.41 16.79 -5.75
C LYS A 209 -8.61 16.16 -7.11
N GLY A 210 -7.52 15.73 -7.73
CA GLY A 210 -7.58 15.05 -9.02
C GLY A 210 -6.22 14.99 -9.68
N PHE A 211 -6.25 14.90 -11.00
CA PHE A 211 -5.05 14.93 -11.81
C PHE A 211 -5.13 16.02 -12.88
N ILE A 212 -3.98 16.49 -13.31
CA ILE A 212 -3.83 17.41 -14.43
C ILE A 212 -2.66 16.96 -15.30
N THR A 213 -2.79 17.10 -16.61
CA THR A 213 -1.66 16.93 -17.52
C THR A 213 -0.94 18.25 -17.76
N LEU A 214 0.26 18.23 -18.34
CA LEU A 214 1.04 19.46 -18.60
C LEU A 214 0.40 20.40 -19.65
N SER A 215 -0.52 19.90 -20.46
CA SER A 215 -1.39 20.66 -21.37
C SER A 215 -2.63 21.25 -20.66
N GLY A 216 -2.77 21.03 -19.35
CA GLY A 216 -3.85 21.60 -18.54
C GLY A 216 -5.14 20.76 -18.52
N ARG A 217 -5.14 19.57 -19.12
CA ARG A 217 -6.33 18.71 -19.10
C ARG A 217 -6.53 18.11 -17.71
N LYS A 218 -7.67 18.42 -17.10
CA LYS A 218 -8.09 17.88 -15.80
C LYS A 218 -8.69 16.47 -15.95
N ILE A 219 -8.33 15.57 -15.04
CA ILE A 219 -8.78 14.17 -15.00
C ILE A 219 -9.23 13.86 -13.57
N LEU A 220 -10.45 13.31 -13.41
CA LEU A 220 -11.06 12.98 -12.11
C LEU A 220 -11.05 14.15 -11.09
N TYR A 221 -11.10 15.38 -11.58
CA TYR A 221 -11.01 16.57 -10.74
C TYR A 221 -12.30 16.79 -9.96
N GLY A 222 -12.18 16.97 -8.65
CA GLY A 222 -13.31 17.06 -7.73
C GLY A 222 -13.92 15.69 -7.35
N GLU A 223 -13.36 14.58 -7.86
CA GLU A 223 -13.76 13.24 -7.44
C GLU A 223 -13.06 12.81 -6.14
N LEU A 224 -13.46 11.66 -5.59
CA LEU A 224 -12.83 11.09 -4.39
C LEU A 224 -11.42 10.61 -4.71
N ILE A 225 -10.45 11.50 -4.53
CA ILE A 225 -9.03 11.20 -4.72
C ILE A 225 -8.30 11.46 -3.41
N SER A 226 -7.84 10.41 -2.72
CA SER A 226 -7.03 10.47 -1.51
C SER A 226 -5.55 10.28 -1.86
N TYR A 227 -4.72 11.19 -1.34
CA TYR A 227 -3.26 11.05 -1.25
C TYR A 227 -2.91 10.17 -0.03
N PRO A 228 -1.82 9.35 0.01
CA PRO A 228 -0.65 9.29 -0.87
C PRO A 228 -0.54 8.11 -1.85
N PHE A 229 -0.03 8.42 -3.05
CA PHE A 229 0.28 7.46 -4.12
C PHE A 229 1.67 6.78 -4.03
N SER A 230 2.24 6.64 -2.82
CA SER A 230 3.65 6.20 -2.69
C SER A 230 3.92 5.13 -1.65
N PHE A 231 3.01 4.88 -0.70
CA PHE A 231 3.22 3.88 0.37
C PHE A 231 2.23 2.70 0.32
N TYR A 232 1.07 2.87 -0.30
CA TYR A 232 0.00 1.84 -0.33
C TYR A 232 -0.45 1.47 -1.75
N ASP A 233 0.16 2.09 -2.76
CA ASP A 233 -0.08 1.72 -4.15
C ASP A 233 0.71 0.47 -4.48
N VAL A 234 0.01 -0.53 -5.00
CA VAL A 234 0.56 -1.82 -5.38
C VAL A 234 0.21 -2.04 -6.83
N LEU A 235 1.22 -2.27 -7.66
CA LEU A 235 1.11 -2.62 -9.06
C LEU A 235 0.29 -1.61 -9.90
N GLY A 236 0.35 -0.32 -9.53
CA GLY A 236 -0.34 0.77 -10.22
C GLY A 236 -1.81 0.97 -9.87
N PHE A 237 -2.32 0.27 -8.85
CA PHE A 237 -3.67 0.48 -8.32
C PHE A 237 -3.64 1.25 -7.01
N SER A 238 -4.74 1.94 -6.72
CA SER A 238 -4.90 2.69 -5.48
C SER A 238 -6.31 2.54 -4.93
N VAL A 239 -6.40 2.16 -3.65
CA VAL A 239 -7.66 2.20 -2.91
C VAL A 239 -7.94 3.65 -2.52
N GLN A 240 -9.14 4.11 -2.83
CA GLN A 240 -9.58 5.48 -2.58
C GLN A 240 -10.73 5.43 -1.59
N ASN A 241 -10.63 6.17 -0.49
CA ASN A 241 -11.69 6.27 0.50
C ASN A 241 -11.67 7.65 1.19
N ASN A 242 -12.72 7.97 1.95
CA ASN A 242 -12.89 9.29 2.55
C ASN A 242 -12.49 9.39 4.03
N GLN A 243 -11.67 8.46 4.55
CA GLN A 243 -11.23 8.44 5.94
C GLN A 243 -9.78 7.99 6.10
N ASP A 244 -9.03 8.71 6.92
CA ASP A 244 -7.62 8.40 7.15
C ASP A 244 -7.38 7.62 8.46
N THR A 245 -8.38 7.54 9.34
CA THR A 245 -8.20 7.02 10.71
C THR A 245 -8.81 5.64 10.91
N TYR A 246 -10.14 5.52 10.77
CA TYR A 246 -10.84 4.29 11.11
C TYR A 246 -11.61 3.74 9.91
N VAL A 247 -11.35 2.46 9.60
CA VAL A 247 -12.06 1.72 8.55
C VAL A 247 -13.58 1.72 8.78
N SER A 248 -14.02 1.75 10.05
CA SER A 248 -15.43 1.85 10.44
C SER A 248 -16.11 3.13 9.96
N ASP A 249 -15.36 4.19 9.69
CA ASP A 249 -15.93 5.51 9.42
C ASP A 249 -16.01 5.78 7.91
N ILE A 250 -15.42 4.90 7.10
CA ILE A 250 -15.47 4.98 5.64
C ILE A 250 -16.94 4.94 5.21
N THR A 251 -17.37 5.95 4.46
CA THR A 251 -18.73 6.02 3.89
C THR A 251 -18.73 6.00 2.37
N LEU A 252 -17.60 6.33 1.74
CA LEU A 252 -17.41 6.28 0.31
C LEU A 252 -16.03 5.69 0.00
N SER A 253 -15.99 4.71 -0.89
CA SER A 253 -14.72 4.12 -1.34
C SER A 253 -14.80 3.55 -2.75
N GLY A 254 -13.65 3.45 -3.41
CA GLY A 254 -13.49 2.88 -4.74
C GLY A 254 -12.06 2.42 -4.97
N VAL A 255 -11.76 1.96 -6.17
CA VAL A 255 -10.40 1.59 -6.57
C VAL A 255 -10.09 2.20 -7.92
N LEU A 256 -8.97 2.91 -7.97
CA LEU A 256 -8.47 3.62 -9.11
C LEU A 256 -7.29 2.85 -9.73
N ASP A 257 -7.30 2.71 -11.05
CA ASP A 257 -6.11 2.35 -11.81
C ASP A 257 -5.36 3.64 -12.13
N LEU A 258 -4.18 3.79 -11.54
CA LEU A 258 -3.33 4.97 -11.70
C LEU A 258 -2.61 5.01 -13.05
N THR A 259 -2.51 3.88 -13.76
CA THR A 259 -1.87 3.83 -15.07
C THR A 259 -2.78 4.40 -16.15
N THR A 260 -4.10 4.27 -15.97
CA THR A 260 -5.12 4.76 -16.90
C THR A 260 -5.90 5.95 -16.35
N GLN A 261 -5.77 6.24 -15.06
CA GLN A 261 -6.59 7.19 -14.29
C GLN A 261 -8.08 6.91 -14.44
N THR A 262 -8.47 5.64 -14.32
CA THR A 262 -9.87 5.20 -14.41
C THR A 262 -10.29 4.35 -13.22
N TRP A 263 -11.57 4.45 -12.84
CA TRP A 263 -12.14 3.64 -11.78
C TRP A 263 -12.32 2.19 -12.23
N ILE A 264 -11.57 1.26 -11.64
CA ILE A 264 -11.82 -0.19 -11.80
C ILE A 264 -13.00 -0.64 -10.93
N ILE A 265 -13.14 -0.02 -9.76
CA ILE A 265 -14.33 -0.08 -8.92
C ILE A 265 -14.75 1.35 -8.68
N LYS A 266 -15.87 1.77 -9.30
CA LYS A 266 -16.45 3.10 -9.11
C LYS A 266 -16.70 3.37 -7.62
N THR A 267 -16.60 4.63 -7.23
CA THR A 267 -16.91 5.09 -5.88
C THR A 267 -18.31 4.64 -5.46
N GLN A 268 -18.41 4.07 -4.27
CA GLN A 268 -19.63 3.42 -3.80
C GLN A 268 -19.71 3.39 -2.27
N LYS A 269 -20.92 3.20 -1.74
CA LYS A 269 -21.24 3.17 -0.29
C LYS A 269 -21.54 1.76 0.26
N LYS A 270 -21.59 0.75 -0.62
CA LYS A 270 -21.98 -0.63 -0.33
C LYS A 270 -20.93 -1.39 0.49
N TYR A 271 -19.65 -1.16 0.17
CA TYR A 271 -18.49 -1.80 0.79
C TYR A 271 -17.52 -0.70 1.23
N LYS A 272 -16.90 -0.85 2.40
CA LYS A 272 -15.85 0.06 2.88
C LYS A 272 -14.52 -0.54 2.45
N ILE A 273 -14.00 -0.16 1.29
CA ILE A 273 -12.74 -0.65 0.74
C ILE A 273 -11.60 0.17 1.37
N TYR A 274 -10.63 -0.51 1.99
CA TYR A 274 -9.63 0.19 2.81
C TYR A 274 -8.18 -0.25 2.61
N ARG A 275 -7.94 -1.42 2.01
CA ARG A 275 -6.58 -1.90 1.74
C ARG A 275 -6.58 -2.79 0.51
N MET A 276 -5.54 -2.68 -0.29
CA MET A 276 -5.23 -3.64 -1.33
C MET A 276 -4.31 -4.73 -0.76
N ILE A 277 -4.54 -5.96 -1.18
CA ILE A 277 -3.66 -7.08 -0.90
C ILE A 277 -3.44 -7.85 -2.19
N ILE A 278 -2.24 -8.41 -2.35
CA ILE A 278 -1.88 -9.20 -3.51
C ILE A 278 -1.52 -10.61 -3.09
N SER A 279 -1.61 -11.53 -4.05
CA SER A 279 -1.08 -12.87 -3.87
C SER A 279 -0.33 -13.36 -5.10
N THR A 280 0.85 -13.90 -4.85
CA THR A 280 1.76 -14.43 -5.85
C THR A 280 2.60 -15.52 -5.22
N THR A 281 3.18 -16.39 -6.04
CA THR A 281 4.19 -17.38 -5.63
C THR A 281 5.60 -16.95 -6.02
N GLU A 282 5.74 -15.80 -6.69
CA GLU A 282 6.99 -15.27 -7.20
C GLU A 282 7.39 -13.99 -6.47
N LYS A 283 8.69 -13.75 -6.29
CA LYS A 283 9.17 -12.47 -5.77
C LYS A 283 9.03 -11.40 -6.86
N ILE A 284 8.21 -10.39 -6.63
CA ILE A 284 7.99 -9.29 -7.56
C ILE A 284 8.31 -7.94 -6.92
N ASP A 285 8.60 -6.93 -7.74
CA ASP A 285 8.59 -5.54 -7.29
C ASP A 285 7.15 -5.01 -7.38
N GLU A 286 6.53 -4.80 -6.21
CA GLU A 286 5.18 -4.29 -6.06
C GLU A 286 5.02 -2.84 -6.55
N LYS A 287 6.12 -2.09 -6.65
CA LYS A 287 6.10 -0.71 -7.17
C LYS A 287 6.09 -0.67 -8.70
N ASP A 288 6.49 -1.74 -9.36
CA ASP A 288 6.47 -1.84 -10.82
C ASP A 288 5.12 -2.39 -11.31
N PHE A 289 4.26 -1.50 -11.81
CA PHE A 289 2.94 -1.86 -12.36
C PHE A 289 3.01 -2.88 -13.52
N LYS A 290 4.18 -3.08 -14.15
CA LYS A 290 4.37 -4.13 -15.17
C LYS A 290 4.30 -5.54 -14.58
N ASN A 291 4.46 -5.69 -13.27
CA ASN A 291 4.32 -6.97 -12.58
C ASN A 291 2.87 -7.33 -12.25
N ARG A 292 1.87 -6.51 -12.63
CA ARG A 292 0.45 -6.75 -12.30
C ARG A 292 -0.10 -8.09 -12.78
N ASP A 293 0.42 -8.62 -13.89
CA ASP A 293 0.00 -9.91 -14.44
C ASP A 293 0.62 -11.12 -13.71
N LYS A 294 1.58 -10.88 -12.81
CA LYS A 294 2.27 -11.90 -12.01
C LYS A 294 1.64 -12.12 -10.63
N ALA A 295 0.59 -11.38 -10.30
CA ALA A 295 -0.08 -11.46 -9.02
C ALA A 295 -1.61 -11.41 -9.18
N LYS A 296 -2.33 -12.09 -8.29
CA LYS A 296 -3.75 -11.89 -8.10
C LYS A 296 -3.95 -10.70 -7.16
N ILE A 297 -4.84 -9.79 -7.54
CA ILE A 297 -5.09 -8.55 -6.81
C ILE A 297 -6.47 -8.60 -6.18
N TYR A 298 -6.54 -8.25 -4.90
CA TYR A 298 -7.75 -8.26 -4.10
C TYR A 298 -7.85 -6.98 -3.26
N PHE A 299 -9.08 -6.63 -2.87
CA PHE A 299 -9.34 -5.45 -2.06
C PHE A 299 -10.04 -5.83 -0.77
N LEU A 300 -9.39 -5.60 0.37
CA LEU A 300 -10.01 -5.75 1.67
C LEU A 300 -11.13 -4.73 1.83
N ALA A 301 -12.29 -5.26 2.22
CA ALA A 301 -13.51 -4.53 2.37
C ALA A 301 -14.24 -4.92 3.66
N LEU A 302 -14.90 -3.94 4.26
CA LEU A 302 -15.78 -4.11 5.41
C LEU A 302 -17.24 -3.94 5.01
N LYS A 303 -18.10 -4.84 5.50
CA LYS A 303 -19.57 -4.69 5.47
C LYS A 303 -20.19 -5.17 6.79
N GLY A 304 -20.84 -4.25 7.51
CA GLY A 304 -21.23 -4.51 8.89
C GLY A 304 -19.99 -4.69 9.75
N LYS A 305 -19.84 -5.86 10.38
CA LYS A 305 -18.61 -6.26 11.10
C LYS A 305 -17.69 -7.18 10.30
N LYS A 306 -18.16 -7.70 9.15
CA LYS A 306 -17.42 -8.70 8.38
C LYS A 306 -16.37 -8.05 7.51
N HIS A 307 -15.14 -8.56 7.59
CA HIS A 307 -14.07 -8.24 6.68
C HIS A 307 -13.86 -9.37 5.68
N PHE A 308 -13.67 -9.01 4.41
CA PHE A 308 -13.51 -9.96 3.31
C PHE A 308 -12.83 -9.26 2.14
N VAL A 309 -12.51 -10.02 1.10
CA VAL A 309 -11.94 -9.45 -0.12
C VAL A 309 -12.98 -9.27 -1.23
N LEU A 310 -12.78 -8.23 -2.03
CA LEU A 310 -13.36 -8.08 -3.36
C LEU A 310 -12.33 -8.51 -4.41
N ASP A 311 -12.79 -9.14 -5.50
CA ASP A 311 -11.97 -9.34 -6.69
C ASP A 311 -11.79 -8.02 -7.48
N MET A 312 -10.98 -8.07 -8.56
CA MET A 312 -10.77 -6.95 -9.49
C MET A 312 -12.05 -6.39 -10.13
N LYS A 313 -13.16 -7.14 -10.10
CA LYS A 313 -14.48 -6.72 -10.62
C LYS A 313 -15.40 -6.21 -9.50
N GLY A 314 -14.89 -6.04 -8.28
CA GLY A 314 -15.66 -5.61 -7.12
C GLY A 314 -16.64 -6.67 -6.58
N LYS A 315 -16.47 -7.94 -6.94
CA LYS A 315 -17.33 -9.02 -6.44
C LYS A 315 -16.80 -9.56 -5.11
N PRO A 316 -17.66 -9.73 -4.09
CA PRO A 316 -17.24 -10.24 -2.80
C PRO A 316 -16.93 -11.74 -2.84
N ILE A 317 -15.82 -12.10 -2.20
CA ILE A 317 -15.46 -13.47 -1.88
C ILE A 317 -15.76 -13.70 -0.40
N LEU A 318 -16.87 -14.39 -0.15
CA LEU A 318 -17.37 -14.71 1.18
C LEU A 318 -17.63 -16.21 1.23
N PRO A 319 -17.41 -16.87 2.39
CA PRO A 319 -17.77 -18.26 2.56
C PRO A 319 -19.22 -18.51 2.17
N LYS A 320 -19.46 -19.55 1.36
CA LYS A 320 -20.82 -20.09 1.20
C LYS A 320 -21.27 -20.66 2.54
N LYS A 321 -22.56 -20.46 2.85
CA LYS A 321 -23.19 -21.10 3.99
C LYS A 321 -23.26 -22.61 3.79
#